data_AF-A0A3N2NRE9-F1
#
_entry.id   AF-A0A3N2NRE9-F1
#
_cell.length_a   1.000
_cell.length_b   1.000
_cell.length_c   1.000
_cell.angle_alpha   90.00
_cell.angle_beta   90.00
_cell.angle_gamma   90.00
#
_symmetry.space_group_name_H-M   'P 1'
#
loop_
_entity.id
_entity.type
_entity.pdbx_description
1 polymer ?
#
loop_
_entity_poly.entity_id
_entity_poly.type
_entity_poly.pdbx_seq_one_letter_code
_entity_poly.pdbx_strand_id
1 'polypeptide(L)' 'DGGRRVGAVLAGLVSFANPSMIVIGGGLAQLGHILLAEIRSVVYRRSLPLATGNLPVVLSELGSRAGVVGAAVLAS' A
#
# COMPACT_ATOMS: atom_id res chain seq x y z
N ASP A 1 12.10 6.08 -10.04
CA ASP A 1 12.29 4.61 -10.01
C ASP A 1 11.72 3.88 -8.79
N GLY A 2 11.86 4.39 -7.56
CA GLY A 2 11.40 3.69 -6.35
C GLY A 2 9.93 3.26 -6.39
N GLY A 3 9.01 4.17 -6.71
CA GLY A 3 7.56 3.88 -6.79
C GLY A 3 7.21 2.80 -7.82
N ARG A 4 7.91 2.76 -8.96
CA ARG A 4 7.70 1.76 -10.00
C ARG A 4 8.09 0.35 -9.54
N ARG A 5 9.20 0.22 -8.81
CA ARG A 5 9.65 -1.06 -8.24
C ARG A 5 8.70 -1.55 -7.15
N VAL A 6 8.29 -0.67 -6.26
CA VAL A 6 7.31 -0.98 -5.21
C VAL A 6 5.97 -1.40 -5.84
N GLY A 7 5.47 -0.65 -6.82
CA GLY A 7 4.23 -0.97 -7.52
C GLY A 7 4.28 -2.32 -8.25
N ALA A 8 5.44 -2.74 -8.75
CA ALA A 8 5.59 -4.05 -9.39
C ALA A 8 5.46 -5.21 -8.41
N VAL A 9 6.06 -5.09 -7.22
CA VAL A 9 5.91 -6.08 -6.14
C VAL A 9 4.47 -6.12 -5.66
N LEU A 10 3.87 -4.95 -5.43
CA LEU A 10 2.48 -4.85 -5.00
C LEU A 10 1.51 -5.45 -6.02
N ALA A 11 1.72 -5.28 -7.32
CA ALA A 11 0.89 -5.92 -8.34
C ALA A 11 0.89 -7.45 -8.20
N GLY A 12 2.05 -8.06 -7.95
CA GLY A 12 2.15 -9.50 -7.71
C GLY A 12 1.38 -9.93 -6.44
N LEU A 13 1.51 -9.17 -5.36
CA LEU A 13 0.78 -9.43 -4.11
C LEU A 13 -0.74 -9.25 -4.29
N VAL A 14 -1.17 -8.26 -5.07
CA VAL A 14 -2.59 -8.05 -5.39
C VAL A 14 -3.15 -9.23 -6.17
N SER A 15 -2.44 -9.69 -7.19
CA SER A 15 -2.84 -10.87 -7.97
C SER A 15 -2.86 -12.16 -7.14
N PHE A 16 -1.96 -12.30 -6.17
CA PHE A 16 -1.86 -13.51 -5.34
C PHE A 16 -2.87 -13.53 -4.18
N ALA A 17 -2.96 -12.42 -3.43
CA ALA A 17 -3.73 -12.36 -2.18
C ALA A 17 -5.10 -11.71 -2.32
N ASN A 18 -5.39 -11.03 -3.44
CA ASN A 18 -6.61 -10.28 -3.70
C ASN A 18 -7.10 -9.44 -2.48
N PRO A 19 -6.26 -8.52 -1.97
CA PRO A 19 -6.58 -7.76 -0.76
C PRO A 19 -7.71 -6.76 -1.02
N SER A 20 -8.41 -6.38 0.04
CA SER A 20 -9.41 -5.29 -0.01
C SER A 20 -8.80 -3.90 0.16
N MET A 21 -7.56 -3.78 0.67
CA MET A 21 -6.86 -2.51 0.90
C MET A 21 -5.34 -2.70 0.99
N ILE A 22 -4.58 -1.68 0.57
CA ILE A 22 -3.14 -1.55 0.82
C ILE A 22 -2.88 -0.29 1.66
N VAL A 23 -2.20 -0.44 2.79
CA VAL A 23 -1.78 0.66 3.65
C VAL A 23 -0.26 0.80 3.60
N ILE A 24 0.24 1.98 3.23
CA ILE A 24 1.68 2.28 3.16
C ILE A 24 2.09 3.07 4.40
N GLY A 25 2.96 2.48 5.23
CA GLY A 25 3.52 3.09 6.43
C GLY A 25 5.01 3.46 6.31
N GLY A 26 5.59 3.90 7.43
CA GLY A 26 7.01 4.21 7.55
C GLY A 26 7.45 5.44 6.72
N GLY A 27 8.74 5.51 6.39
CA GLY A 27 9.31 6.63 5.62
C GLY A 27 8.68 6.81 4.23
N LEU A 28 8.06 5.77 3.67
CA LEU A 28 7.34 5.86 2.40
C LEU A 28 6.06 6.71 2.52
N ALA A 29 5.41 6.71 3.68
CA ALA A 29 4.25 7.58 3.93
C ALA A 29 4.64 9.06 3.95
N GLN A 30 5.90 9.39 4.28
CA GLN A 30 6.39 10.77 4.30
C GLN A 30 6.69 11.32 2.89
N LEU A 31 6.89 10.44 1.91
CA LEU A 31 7.13 10.82 0.50
C LEU A 31 5.85 11.30 -0.21
N GLY A 32 4.68 11.11 0.41
CA GLY A 32 3.43 11.75 0.01
C GLY A 32 2.79 11.23 -1.30
N HIS A 33 1.91 12.06 -1.86
CA HIS A 33 0.97 11.71 -2.93
C HIS A 33 1.63 11.34 -4.27
N ILE A 34 2.82 11.87 -4.56
CA ILE A 34 3.54 11.61 -5.83
C ILE A 34 3.97 10.13 -5.91
N LEU A 35 4.53 9.60 -4.82
CA LEU A 35 4.91 8.19 -4.74
C LEU A 35 3.70 7.27 -4.86
N LEU A 36 2.61 7.65 -4.21
CA LEU A 36 1.33 6.95 -4.24
C LEU A 36 0.75 6.87 -5.66
N ALA A 37 0.80 7.97 -6.40
CA ALA A 37 0.33 8.03 -7.79
C ALA A 37 1.12 7.06 -8.69
N GLU A 38 2.45 7.04 -8.56
CA GLU A 38 3.32 6.12 -9.28
C GLU A 38 3.03 4.65 -8.96
N ILE A 39 2.83 4.33 -7.67
CA ILE A 39 2.47 2.98 -7.22
C ILE A 39 1.12 2.55 -7.81
N ARG A 40 0.08 3.38 -7.65
CA ARG A 40 -1.26 3.11 -8.19
C ARG A 40 -1.21 2.88 -9.70
N SER A 41 -0.44 3.70 -10.41
CA SER A 41 -0.27 3.58 -11.85
C SER A 41 0.30 2.24 -12.30
N VAL A 42 1.23 1.65 -11.53
CA VAL A 42 1.79 0.32 -11.84
C VAL A 42 0.85 -0.80 -11.41
N VAL A 43 0.25 -0.69 -10.23
CA VAL A 43 -0.70 -1.70 -9.73
C VAL A 43 -1.89 -1.82 -10.68
N TYR A 44 -2.53 -0.71 -11.07
CA TYR A 44 -3.67 -0.76 -11.98
C TYR A 44 -3.33 -1.26 -13.39
N ARG A 45 -2.11 -0.97 -13.89
CA ARG A 45 -1.68 -1.48 -15.21
C ARG A 45 -1.36 -2.97 -15.23
N ARG A 46 -1.09 -3.58 -14.08
CA ARG A 46 -0.57 -4.96 -13.99
C ARG A 46 -1.51 -5.92 -13.28
N SER A 47 -2.61 -5.44 -12.70
CA SER A 47 -3.59 -6.26 -11.98
C SER A 47 -4.84 -6.47 -12.83
N LEU A 48 -5.49 -7.63 -12.69
CA LEU A 48 -6.72 -7.96 -13.44
C LEU A 48 -7.84 -6.95 -13.11
N PRO A 49 -8.59 -6.43 -14.11
CA PRO A 49 -9.58 -5.36 -13.93
C PRO A 49 -10.69 -5.65 -12.91
N LEU A 50 -11.05 -6.92 -12.71
CA LEU A 50 -12.15 -7.34 -11.83
C LEU A 50 -11.79 -7.30 -10.33
N ALA A 51 -10.50 -7.26 -9.97
CA ALA A 51 -10.04 -7.26 -8.58
C ALA A 51 -9.60 -5.86 -8.08
N THR A 52 -9.38 -4.90 -8.98
CA THR A 52 -8.66 -3.65 -8.64
C THR A 52 -9.40 -2.35 -8.88
N GLY A 53 -10.60 -2.39 -9.47
CA GLY A 53 -11.41 -1.18 -9.73
C GLY A 53 -11.65 -0.30 -8.50
N ASN A 54 -11.64 -0.89 -7.30
CA ASN A 54 -11.86 -0.20 -6.03
C ASN A 54 -10.78 -0.44 -4.96
N LEU A 55 -9.61 -1.01 -5.30
CA LEU A 55 -8.56 -1.29 -4.31
C LEU A 55 -7.98 0.03 -3.75
N PRO A 56 -8.24 0.39 -2.47
CA PRO A 56 -7.69 1.60 -1.88
C PRO A 56 -6.21 1.38 -1.57
N VAL A 57 -5.38 2.32 -2.03
CA VAL A 57 -3.97 2.41 -1.66
C VAL A 57 -3.80 3.72 -0.89
N VAL A 58 -3.63 3.62 0.42
CA VAL A 58 -3.65 4.76 1.35
C VAL A 58 -2.35 4.87 2.13
N LEU A 59 -2.07 6.06 2.68
CA LEU A 59 -0.97 6.25 3.62
C LEU A 59 -1.45 5.98 5.05
N SER A 60 -0.59 5.39 5.87
CA SER A 60 -0.87 5.22 7.29
C SER A 60 -0.85 6.58 8.01
N GLU A 61 -1.87 6.84 8.81
CA GLU A 61 -1.98 8.05 9.65
C GLU A 61 -1.31 7.88 11.01
N LEU A 62 -0.93 6.65 11.39
CA LEU A 62 -0.36 6.35 12.70
C LEU A 62 1.11 6.78 12.85
N GLY A 63 1.80 7.04 11.74
CA GLY A 63 3.19 7.49 11.72
C GLY A 63 4.10 6.60 12.60
N SER A 64 4.95 7.25 13.41
CA SER A 64 5.87 6.55 14.33
C SER A 64 5.17 5.75 15.44
N ARG A 65 3.87 5.98 15.68
CA ARG A 65 3.10 5.30 16.73
C ARG A 65 2.56 3.95 16.27
N ALA A 66 2.60 3.63 14.97
CA ALA A 66 2.02 2.41 14.41
C ALA A 66 2.47 1.14 15.16
N GLY A 67 3.76 1.05 15.51
CA GLY A 67 4.30 -0.11 16.24
C GLY A 67 3.75 -0.22 17.66
N VAL A 68 3.70 0.89 18.40
CA VAL A 68 3.18 0.91 19.78
C VAL A 68 1.68 0.64 19.80
N VAL A 69 0.92 1.21 18.86
CA VAL A 69 -0.53 0.95 18.72
C VAL A 69 -0.78 -0.53 18.45
N GLY A 70 -0.04 -1.13 17.52
CA GLY A 70 -0.16 -2.57 17.23
C GLY A 70 0.20 -3.45 18.44
N ALA A 71 1.25 -3.09 19.18
CA ALA A 71 1.64 -3.80 20.39
C ALA A 71 0.58 -3.72 21.49
N ALA A 72 -0.02 -2.55 21.70
CA ALA A 72 -1.10 -2.37 22.66
C ALA A 72 -2.34 -3.22 22.31
N VAL A 73 -2.72 -3.27 21.03
CA VAL A 73 -3.83 -4.13 20.55
C VAL A 73 -3.53 -5.61 20.77
N LEU A 74 -2.29 -6.06 20.54
CA LEU A 74 -1.92 -7.47 20.74
C LEU A 74 -1.90 -7.88 22.22
N ALA A 75 -1.56 -6.95 23.11
CA ALA A 75 -1.51 -7.18 24.55
C ALA A 75 -2.86 -6.99 25.27
N SER A 76 -3.90 -6.53 24.55
CA SER A 76 -5.27 -6.38 25.05
C SER A 76 -6.04 -7.68 24.92
#